data_AF-A0A0N0X875-F1
#
_entry.id   AF-A0A0N0X875-F1
#
_cell.length_a   1.000
_cell.length_b   1.000
_cell.length_c   1.000
_cell.angle_alpha   90.00
_cell.angle_beta   90.00
_cell.angle_gamma   90.00
#
_symmetry.space_group_name_H-M   'P 1'
#
loop_
_entity.id
_entity.type
_entity.pdbx_description
1 polymer ?
#
loop_
_entity_poly.entity_id
_entity_poly.type
_entity_poly.pdbx_seq_one_letter_code
_entity_poly.pdbx_strand_id
1 'polypeptide(L)'
;MSTLILNTSSTLVKVLPRLLPAVLPLLVLIILLFFAINAPGFLSWGNLSSLVLNNFVLLAIVAVGMTWAVAVGGIDLSVGTALDFASLGFVVALNAGHGLGVSIVIALLAGVAAGVFNALLIAGLRISPFLATLGTLFIGTSVQQLLSDGGQPIYIAQHALPGISGVSIVGVPLPLVVVALLAGVYGLVLARGRSGREILAVGTQPQLAYYSGLPTRRIAALVFIGSALACSVAGILLSSTVNAYVPMSGNAYLINAIGAVFIGTTLSRQGRPNIVGTLLGVLFINVIANGLLLIGWNFYWQQVATGALIFVVLAFSFASRHLLRNAA
;
A
#
# COMPACT_ATOMS: atom_id res chain seq x y z
N MET A 1 -15.81 37.16 12.99
CA MET A 1 -14.94 36.04 13.41
C MET A 1 -13.51 36.55 13.44
N SER A 2 -13.00 36.76 14.64
CA SER A 2 -11.71 37.37 14.92
C SER A 2 -10.57 36.50 14.40
N THR A 3 -9.71 37.08 13.57
CA THR A 3 -8.43 36.51 13.19
C THR A 3 -7.54 36.45 14.43
N LEU A 4 -7.45 35.27 15.03
CA LEU A 4 -6.47 34.94 16.05
C LEU A 4 -5.09 34.99 15.37
N ILE A 5 -4.46 36.16 15.38
CA ILE A 5 -3.07 36.35 14.97
C ILE A 5 -2.24 35.64 16.02
N LEU A 6 -1.93 34.36 15.77
CA LEU A 6 -1.02 33.59 16.61
C LEU A 6 0.36 34.24 16.51
N ASN A 7 0.81 34.76 17.65
CA ASN A 7 2.12 35.37 17.81
C ASN A 7 3.21 34.38 17.34
N THR A 8 3.95 34.78 16.29
CA THR A 8 4.99 34.00 15.60
C THR A 8 6.21 33.68 16.48
N SER A 9 6.22 34.17 17.73
CA SER A 9 7.24 33.90 18.75
C SER A 9 6.98 32.67 19.62
N SER A 10 5.79 32.03 19.55
CA SER A 10 5.52 30.89 20.43
C SER A 10 6.42 29.70 20.10
N THR A 11 7.09 29.14 21.11
CA THR A 11 7.95 27.96 21.04
C THR A 11 7.26 26.79 20.34
N LEU A 12 5.92 26.72 20.45
CA LEU A 12 5.06 25.74 19.79
C LEU A 12 5.16 25.76 18.26
N VAL A 13 5.21 26.92 17.60
CA VAL A 13 5.31 27.02 16.13
C VAL A 13 6.65 26.49 15.63
N LYS A 14 7.72 26.65 16.42
CA LYS A 14 9.07 26.15 16.09
C LYS A 14 9.26 24.66 16.40
N VAL A 15 8.55 24.15 17.42
CA VAL A 15 8.68 22.76 17.89
C VAL A 15 7.74 21.80 17.15
N LEU A 16 6.53 22.24 16.78
CA LEU A 16 5.52 21.42 16.09
C LEU A 16 6.03 20.71 14.82
N PRO A 17 6.75 21.35 13.87
CA PRO A 17 7.30 20.66 12.70
C PRO A 17 8.44 19.69 13.02
N ARG A 18 9.06 19.80 14.20
CA ARG A 18 10.05 18.82 14.69
C ARG A 18 9.40 17.62 15.36
N LEU A 19 8.21 17.79 15.94
CA LEU A 19 7.46 16.71 16.60
C LEU A 19 6.60 15.88 15.64
N LEU A 20 6.15 16.46 14.51
CA LEU A 20 5.31 15.76 13.52
C LEU A 20 5.85 14.37 13.12
N PRO A 21 7.14 14.19 12.78
CA PRO A 21 7.69 12.88 12.45
C PRO A 21 7.75 11.90 13.62
N ALA A 22 7.69 12.39 14.87
CA ALA A 22 7.73 11.54 16.06
C ALA A 22 6.34 11.03 16.48
N VAL A 23 5.25 11.65 15.99
CA VAL A 23 3.87 11.28 16.37
C VAL A 23 3.54 9.86 15.96
N LEU A 24 3.82 9.48 14.71
CA LEU A 24 3.48 8.14 14.22
C LEU A 24 4.25 7.02 14.95
N PRO A 25 5.58 7.07 15.10
CA PRO A 25 6.32 6.09 15.90
C PRO A 25 5.84 6.02 17.36
N LEU A 26 5.52 7.17 17.96
CA LEU A 26 5.01 7.22 19.33
C LEU A 26 3.62 6.55 19.43
N LEU A 27 2.71 6.81 18.49
CA LEU A 27 1.41 6.15 18.43
C LEU A 27 1.55 4.64 18.26
N VAL A 28 2.43 4.19 17.37
CA VAL A 28 2.76 2.76 17.21
C VAL A 28 3.23 2.17 18.55
N LEU A 29 4.15 2.85 19.23
CA LEU A 29 4.68 2.38 20.52
C LEU A 29 3.57 2.31 21.60
N ILE A 30 2.74 3.34 21.70
CA ILE A 30 1.62 3.38 22.67
C ILE A 30 0.67 2.21 22.43
N ILE A 31 0.32 1.94 21.16
CA ILE A 31 -0.62 0.87 20.83
C ILE A 31 -0.01 -0.51 21.05
N LEU A 32 1.29 -0.68 20.77
CA LEU A 32 2.02 -1.91 21.08
C LEU A 32 2.02 -2.19 22.58
N LEU A 33 2.26 -1.17 23.42
CA LEU A 33 2.21 -1.30 24.87
C LEU A 33 0.80 -1.61 25.36
N PHE A 34 -0.22 -0.97 24.78
CA PHE A 34 -1.62 -1.24 25.11
C PHE A 34 -1.97 -2.72 24.87
N PHE A 35 -1.66 -3.28 23.69
CA PHE A 35 -1.96 -4.68 23.40
C PHE A 35 -1.04 -5.65 24.14
N ALA A 36 0.21 -5.28 24.42
CA ALA A 36 1.10 -6.10 25.24
C ALA A 36 0.52 -6.35 26.65
N ILE A 37 -0.23 -5.39 27.20
CA ILE A 37 -0.85 -5.49 28.52
C ILE A 37 -2.24 -6.16 28.44
N ASN A 38 -3.05 -5.80 27.45
CA ASN A 38 -4.47 -6.18 27.39
C ASN A 38 -4.74 -7.47 26.59
N ALA A 39 -3.79 -7.94 25.77
CA ALA A 39 -3.95 -9.13 24.95
C ALA A 39 -2.92 -10.21 25.37
N PRO A 40 -3.35 -11.23 26.13
CA PRO A 40 -2.47 -12.34 26.52
C PRO A 40 -1.85 -13.02 25.30
N GLY A 41 -0.53 -13.21 25.30
CA GLY A 41 0.18 -13.83 24.19
C GLY A 41 0.44 -12.91 22.98
N PHE A 42 0.08 -11.62 23.04
CA PHE A 42 0.37 -10.66 21.96
C PHE A 42 1.86 -10.57 21.62
N LEU A 43 2.72 -10.51 22.64
CA LEU A 43 4.18 -10.51 22.47
C LEU A 43 4.80 -11.92 22.34
N SER A 44 3.98 -12.97 22.23
CA SER A 44 4.52 -14.31 22.00
C SER A 44 5.22 -14.37 20.64
N TRP A 45 6.32 -15.14 20.57
CA TRP A 45 7.06 -15.32 19.32
C TRP A 45 6.18 -15.85 18.18
N GLY A 46 5.27 -16.77 18.49
CA GLY A 46 4.30 -17.30 17.51
C GLY A 46 3.37 -16.23 16.95
N ASN A 47 2.85 -15.34 17.80
CA ASN A 47 1.99 -14.25 17.34
C ASN A 47 2.76 -13.19 16.56
N LEU A 48 3.93 -12.75 17.06
CA LEU A 48 4.74 -11.72 16.39
C LEU A 48 5.25 -12.19 15.03
N SER A 49 5.72 -13.44 14.93
CA SER A 49 6.11 -14.02 13.64
C SER A 49 4.92 -14.13 12.68
N SER A 50 3.74 -14.57 13.16
CA SER A 50 2.53 -14.63 12.33
C SER A 50 2.05 -13.25 11.87
N LEU A 51 2.11 -12.24 12.74
CA LEU A 51 1.78 -10.85 12.41
C LEU A 51 2.67 -10.33 11.29
N VAL A 52 3.98 -10.55 11.40
CA VAL A 52 4.96 -10.07 10.43
C VAL A 52 4.90 -10.87 9.12
N LEU A 53 4.77 -12.20 9.18
CA LEU A 53 4.87 -13.05 7.99
C LEU A 53 3.58 -13.11 7.17
N ASN A 54 2.41 -13.13 7.83
CA ASN A 54 1.15 -13.39 7.14
C ASN A 54 0.38 -12.10 6.82
N ASN A 55 0.37 -11.12 7.73
CA ASN A 55 -0.49 -9.94 7.59
C ASN A 55 0.29 -8.69 7.12
N PHE A 56 1.50 -8.48 7.65
CA PHE A 56 2.32 -7.32 7.30
C PHE A 56 2.84 -7.38 5.86
N VAL A 57 3.37 -8.52 5.42
CA VAL A 57 4.04 -8.66 4.12
C VAL A 57 3.17 -8.22 2.95
N LEU A 58 1.96 -8.80 2.83
CA LEU A 58 1.10 -8.55 1.67
C LEU A 58 0.65 -7.09 1.62
N LEU A 59 0.21 -6.56 2.78
CA LEU A 59 -0.18 -5.16 2.88
C LEU A 59 0.99 -4.22 2.64
N ALA A 60 2.20 -4.56 3.07
CA ALA A 60 3.41 -3.77 2.84
C ALA A 60 3.73 -3.65 1.35
N ILE A 61 3.67 -4.75 0.60
CA ILE A 61 3.94 -4.73 -0.84
C ILE A 61 2.92 -3.87 -1.59
N VAL A 62 1.63 -4.06 -1.30
CA VAL A 62 0.56 -3.25 -1.92
C VAL A 62 0.70 -1.77 -1.54
N ALA A 63 1.00 -1.47 -0.27
CA ALA A 63 1.17 -0.10 0.20
C ALA A 63 2.41 0.59 -0.40
N VAL A 64 3.49 -0.15 -0.68
CA VAL A 64 4.66 0.35 -1.42
C VAL A 64 4.27 0.78 -2.84
N GLY A 65 3.50 -0.04 -3.56
CA GLY A 65 2.96 0.32 -4.88
C GLY A 65 2.04 1.54 -4.81
N MET A 66 1.13 1.55 -3.83
CA MET A 66 0.21 2.65 -3.55
C MET A 66 0.97 3.96 -3.23
N THR A 67 2.13 3.89 -2.55
CA THR A 67 2.93 5.10 -2.25
C THR A 67 3.37 5.81 -3.52
N TRP A 68 3.75 5.08 -4.56
CA TRP A 68 4.13 5.68 -5.84
C TRP A 68 2.95 6.36 -6.52
N ALA A 69 1.79 5.71 -6.56
CA ALA A 69 0.56 6.28 -7.11
C ALA A 69 0.13 7.56 -6.37
N VAL A 70 0.23 7.57 -5.03
CA VAL A 70 -0.03 8.79 -4.24
C VAL A 70 1.07 9.84 -4.46
N ALA A 71 2.33 9.43 -4.64
CA ALA A 71 3.44 10.35 -4.89
C ALA A 71 3.29 11.15 -6.19
N VAL A 72 2.67 10.59 -7.24
CA VAL A 72 2.37 11.29 -8.49
C VAL A 72 1.07 12.12 -8.44
N GLY A 73 0.41 12.19 -7.28
CA GLY A 73 -0.81 12.97 -7.06
C GLY A 73 -2.10 12.23 -7.46
N GLY A 74 -2.04 10.91 -7.65
CA GLY A 74 -3.20 10.07 -7.93
C GLY A 74 -3.60 9.18 -6.75
N ILE A 75 -4.67 8.42 -6.93
CA ILE A 75 -5.01 7.26 -6.09
C ILE A 75 -5.30 6.12 -7.06
N ASP A 76 -4.64 4.99 -6.87
CA ASP A 76 -4.81 3.79 -7.68
C ASP A 76 -5.78 2.85 -6.98
N LEU A 77 -7.05 2.90 -7.38
CA LEU A 77 -8.07 1.98 -6.87
C LEU A 77 -7.96 0.57 -7.47
N SER A 78 -7.17 0.41 -8.52
CA SER A 78 -7.00 -0.84 -9.25
C SER A 78 -5.84 -1.70 -8.72
N VAL A 79 -5.16 -1.29 -7.64
CA VAL A 79 -4.15 -2.14 -6.98
C VAL A 79 -4.73 -3.48 -6.53
N GLY A 80 -6.00 -3.49 -6.12
CA GLY A 80 -6.73 -4.72 -5.80
C GLY A 80 -6.93 -5.61 -7.02
N THR A 81 -7.34 -5.03 -8.16
CA THR A 81 -7.54 -5.81 -9.39
C THR A 81 -6.24 -6.30 -10.01
N ALA A 82 -5.15 -5.54 -9.92
CA ALA A 82 -3.83 -6.00 -10.34
C ALA A 82 -3.35 -7.19 -9.51
N LEU A 83 -3.56 -7.16 -8.19
CA LEU A 83 -3.27 -8.26 -7.28
C LEU A 83 -4.11 -9.50 -7.63
N ASP A 84 -5.41 -9.32 -7.82
CA ASP A 84 -6.32 -10.43 -8.13
C ASP A 84 -6.02 -11.06 -9.50
N PHE A 85 -5.77 -10.25 -10.54
CA PHE A 85 -5.39 -10.76 -11.86
C PHE A 85 -4.05 -11.50 -11.85
N ALA A 86 -3.07 -11.03 -11.10
CA ALA A 86 -1.82 -11.75 -10.93
C ALA A 86 -2.05 -13.09 -10.21
N SER A 87 -2.87 -13.10 -9.17
CA SER A 87 -3.22 -14.33 -8.42
C SER A 87 -3.95 -15.33 -9.31
N LEU A 88 -4.97 -14.89 -10.06
CA LEU A 88 -5.72 -15.71 -11.01
C LEU A 88 -4.79 -16.29 -12.09
N GLY A 89 -3.98 -15.43 -12.72
CA GLY A 89 -3.02 -15.85 -13.76
C GLY A 89 -2.01 -16.87 -13.24
N PHE A 90 -1.52 -16.69 -12.01
CA PHE A 90 -0.61 -17.64 -11.35
C PHE A 90 -1.26 -19.01 -11.17
N VAL A 91 -2.46 -19.05 -10.57
CA VAL A 91 -3.17 -20.30 -10.27
C VAL A 91 -3.60 -21.03 -11.53
N VAL A 92 -4.16 -20.32 -12.51
CA VAL A 92 -4.58 -20.92 -13.78
C VAL A 92 -3.38 -21.51 -14.53
N ALA A 93 -2.24 -20.80 -14.56
CA ALA A 93 -1.05 -21.31 -15.23
C ALA A 93 -0.49 -22.58 -14.56
N LEU A 94 -0.46 -22.62 -13.23
CA LEU A 94 -0.03 -23.81 -12.49
C LEU A 94 -0.97 -24.99 -12.71
N ASN A 95 -2.28 -24.77 -12.68
CA ASN A 95 -3.27 -25.82 -12.92
C ASN A 95 -3.26 -26.31 -14.38
N ALA A 96 -2.81 -25.49 -15.32
CA ALA A 96 -2.54 -25.90 -16.71
C ALA A 96 -1.24 -26.71 -16.87
N GLY A 97 -0.51 -26.98 -15.79
CA GLY A 97 0.74 -27.75 -15.80
C GLY A 97 1.97 -26.95 -16.20
N HIS A 98 1.90 -25.62 -16.29
CA HIS A 98 3.08 -24.80 -16.51
C HIS A 98 4.00 -24.81 -15.28
N GLY A 99 5.31 -24.82 -15.50
CA GLY A 99 6.29 -24.75 -14.43
C GLY A 99 6.28 -23.39 -13.71
N LEU A 100 6.78 -23.36 -12.46
CA LEU A 100 6.78 -22.18 -11.58
C LEU A 100 7.24 -20.89 -12.28
N GLY A 101 8.35 -20.93 -13.02
CA GLY A 101 8.89 -19.74 -13.68
C GLY A 101 7.93 -19.14 -14.71
N VAL A 102 7.27 -19.99 -15.51
CA VAL A 102 6.29 -19.55 -16.51
C VAL A 102 5.06 -18.97 -15.83
N SER A 103 4.58 -19.62 -14.76
CA SER A 103 3.43 -19.15 -14.00
C SER A 103 3.68 -17.79 -13.32
N ILE A 104 4.90 -17.55 -12.80
CA ILE A 104 5.31 -16.24 -12.26
C ILE A 104 5.26 -15.17 -13.35
N VAL A 105 5.79 -15.45 -14.55
CA VAL A 105 5.78 -14.49 -15.66
C VAL A 105 4.35 -14.17 -16.09
N ILE A 106 3.50 -15.18 -16.25
CA ILE A 106 2.07 -14.99 -16.61
C ILE A 106 1.37 -14.15 -15.55
N ALA A 107 1.59 -14.44 -14.27
CA ALA A 107 1.03 -13.67 -13.16
C ALA A 107 1.45 -12.20 -13.18
N LEU A 108 2.74 -11.93 -13.36
CA LEU A 108 3.25 -10.56 -13.46
C LEU A 108 2.65 -9.83 -14.66
N LEU A 109 2.56 -10.47 -15.82
CA LEU A 109 1.97 -9.87 -17.02
C LEU A 109 0.48 -9.59 -16.83
N ALA A 110 -0.27 -10.51 -16.21
CA ALA A 110 -1.71 -10.36 -15.96
C ALA A 110 -2.00 -9.16 -15.05
N GLY A 111 -1.26 -9.00 -13.95
CA GLY A 111 -1.44 -7.85 -13.06
C GLY A 111 -0.93 -6.54 -13.67
N VAL A 112 0.21 -6.56 -14.38
CA VAL A 112 0.74 -5.38 -15.10
C VAL A 112 -0.22 -4.92 -16.20
N ALA A 113 -1.01 -5.81 -16.80
CA ALA A 113 -2.02 -5.43 -17.80
C ALA A 113 -3.03 -4.40 -17.23
N ALA A 114 -3.43 -4.51 -15.96
CA ALA A 114 -4.27 -3.51 -15.31
C ALA A 114 -3.56 -2.14 -15.21
N GLY A 115 -2.27 -2.14 -14.84
CA GLY A 115 -1.45 -0.93 -14.80
C GLY A 115 -1.26 -0.28 -16.17
N VAL A 116 -1.03 -1.09 -17.21
CA VAL A 116 -0.93 -0.62 -18.61
C VAL A 116 -2.26 -0.05 -19.09
N PHE A 117 -3.38 -0.71 -18.79
CA PHE A 117 -4.70 -0.21 -19.13
C PHE A 117 -4.95 1.17 -18.49
N ASN A 118 -4.66 1.34 -17.20
CA ASN A 118 -4.72 2.65 -16.55
C ASN A 118 -3.76 3.66 -17.16
N ALA A 119 -2.53 3.25 -17.47
CA ALA A 119 -1.56 4.13 -18.13
C ALA A 119 -2.08 4.65 -19.47
N LEU A 120 -2.76 3.82 -20.27
CA LEU A 120 -3.40 4.23 -21.52
C LEU A 120 -4.54 5.25 -21.28
N LEU A 121 -5.40 5.00 -20.30
CA LEU A 121 -6.51 5.90 -19.95
C LEU A 121 -6.00 7.25 -19.43
N ILE A 122 -4.99 7.24 -18.56
CA ILE A 122 -4.48 8.43 -17.88
C ILE A 122 -3.56 9.24 -18.82
N ALA A 123 -2.57 8.59 -19.44
CA ALA A 123 -1.59 9.28 -20.28
C ALA A 123 -2.07 9.49 -21.72
N GLY A 124 -2.86 8.55 -22.27
CA GLY A 124 -3.41 8.63 -23.61
C GLY A 124 -4.68 9.48 -23.67
N LEU A 125 -5.71 9.08 -22.93
CA LEU A 125 -7.03 9.74 -22.97
C LEU A 125 -7.18 10.92 -22.02
N ARG A 126 -6.19 11.19 -21.15
CA ARG A 126 -6.19 12.29 -20.17
C ARG A 126 -7.34 12.21 -19.15
N ILE A 127 -7.77 10.99 -18.82
CA ILE A 127 -8.74 10.76 -17.75
C ILE A 127 -8.03 10.98 -16.41
N SER A 128 -8.75 11.57 -15.44
CA SER A 128 -8.23 11.72 -14.08
C SER A 128 -7.85 10.35 -13.48
N PRO A 129 -6.69 10.21 -12.81
CA PRO A 129 -6.25 8.92 -12.28
C PRO A 129 -7.27 8.19 -11.40
N PHE A 130 -7.97 8.93 -10.54
CA PHE A 130 -9.02 8.35 -9.69
C PHE A 130 -10.15 7.73 -10.52
N LEU A 131 -10.65 8.43 -11.54
CA LEU A 131 -11.74 7.95 -12.39
C LEU A 131 -11.31 6.76 -13.25
N ALA A 132 -10.10 6.80 -13.81
CA ALA A 132 -9.56 5.70 -14.59
C ALA A 132 -9.45 4.42 -13.75
N THR A 133 -8.83 4.52 -12.57
CA THR A 133 -8.62 3.34 -11.71
C THR A 133 -9.90 2.84 -11.04
N LEU A 134 -10.88 3.72 -10.80
CA LEU A 134 -12.23 3.33 -10.35
C LEU A 134 -12.96 2.50 -11.41
N GLY A 135 -12.89 2.92 -12.68
CA GLY A 135 -13.44 2.16 -13.80
C GLY A 135 -12.76 0.79 -13.93
N THR A 136 -11.43 0.75 -13.85
CA THR A 136 -10.65 -0.50 -13.88
C THR A 136 -10.96 -1.40 -12.69
N LEU A 137 -11.24 -0.84 -11.50
CA LEU A 137 -11.68 -1.61 -10.34
C LEU A 137 -13.00 -2.33 -10.63
N PHE A 138 -14.00 -1.65 -11.18
CA PHE A 138 -15.30 -2.26 -11.50
C PHE A 138 -15.21 -3.29 -12.63
N ILE A 139 -14.53 -2.95 -13.73
CA ILE A 139 -14.34 -3.88 -14.84
C ILE A 139 -13.56 -5.10 -14.37
N GLY A 140 -12.46 -4.90 -13.65
CA GLY A 140 -11.63 -5.99 -13.14
C GLY A 140 -12.38 -6.88 -12.17
N THR A 141 -13.20 -6.29 -11.29
CA THR A 141 -14.11 -7.00 -10.37
C THR A 141 -15.09 -7.91 -11.11
N SER A 142 -15.74 -7.42 -12.16
CA SER A 142 -16.67 -8.23 -12.93
C SER A 142 -15.96 -9.30 -13.76
N VAL A 143 -14.85 -8.97 -14.42
CA VAL A 143 -14.06 -9.91 -15.22
C VAL A 143 -13.57 -11.06 -14.35
N GLN A 144 -13.05 -10.76 -13.15
CA GLN A 144 -12.55 -11.81 -12.27
C GLN A 144 -13.64 -12.76 -11.78
N GLN A 145 -14.84 -12.24 -11.48
CA GLN A 145 -15.99 -13.07 -11.10
C GLN A 145 -16.50 -13.93 -12.26
N LEU A 146 -16.50 -13.40 -13.48
CA LEU A 146 -16.86 -14.15 -14.69
C LEU A 146 -15.88 -15.30 -14.96
N LEU A 147 -14.59 -15.08 -14.72
CA LEU A 147 -13.56 -16.09 -14.90
C LEU A 147 -13.50 -17.13 -13.77
N SER A 148 -14.22 -16.89 -12.67
CA SER A 148 -14.24 -17.75 -11.48
C SER A 148 -15.65 -18.26 -11.17
N ASP A 149 -16.46 -18.55 -12.19
CA ASP A 149 -17.81 -19.12 -12.07
C ASP A 149 -18.70 -18.40 -11.02
N GLY A 150 -18.69 -17.07 -11.03
CA GLY A 150 -19.50 -16.25 -10.12
C GLY A 150 -18.83 -15.95 -8.77
N GLY A 151 -17.50 -16.02 -8.70
CA GLY A 151 -16.72 -15.66 -7.50
C GLY A 151 -16.24 -16.84 -6.65
N GLN A 152 -16.27 -18.07 -7.19
CA GLN A 152 -15.77 -19.25 -6.49
C GLN A 152 -14.23 -19.26 -6.41
N PRO A 153 -13.66 -19.72 -5.28
CA PRO A 153 -12.21 -19.93 -5.18
C PRO A 153 -11.71 -21.00 -6.17
N ILE A 154 -10.55 -20.75 -6.77
CA ILE A 154 -9.85 -21.72 -7.62
C ILE A 154 -8.66 -22.24 -6.83
N TYR A 155 -8.70 -23.52 -6.44
CA TYR A 155 -7.63 -24.15 -5.69
C TYR A 155 -6.48 -24.58 -6.59
N ILE A 156 -5.26 -24.51 -6.08
CA ILE A 156 -4.09 -24.99 -6.78
C ILE A 156 -3.96 -26.49 -6.58
N ALA A 157 -3.74 -27.25 -7.66
CA ALA A 157 -3.63 -28.71 -7.57
C ALA A 157 -2.46 -29.13 -6.65
N GLN A 158 -2.64 -30.21 -5.87
CA GLN A 158 -1.69 -30.65 -4.83
C GLN A 158 -0.25 -30.90 -5.32
N HIS A 159 -0.06 -31.18 -6.62
CA HIS A 159 1.24 -31.43 -7.23
C HIS A 159 1.84 -30.20 -7.94
N ALA A 160 1.09 -29.10 -8.03
CA ALA A 160 1.45 -27.93 -8.84
C ALA A 160 2.27 -26.87 -8.08
N LEU A 161 2.36 -26.93 -6.75
CA LEU A 161 3.09 -25.95 -5.94
C LEU A 161 4.30 -26.55 -5.21
N PRO A 162 5.51 -26.17 -5.61
CA PRO A 162 6.65 -26.10 -4.70
C PRO A 162 6.42 -24.87 -3.80
N GLY A 163 6.23 -25.06 -2.49
CA GLY A 163 5.77 -24.02 -1.56
C GLY A 163 6.66 -22.77 -1.48
N ILE A 164 6.41 -21.78 -2.35
CA ILE A 164 7.17 -20.51 -2.46
C ILE A 164 7.13 -19.73 -1.15
N SER A 165 5.95 -19.68 -0.51
CA SER A 165 5.73 -18.99 0.77
C SER A 165 6.51 -19.61 1.95
N GLY A 166 6.82 -20.91 1.88
CA GLY A 166 7.58 -21.63 2.91
C GLY A 166 9.10 -21.60 2.73
N VAL A 167 9.61 -21.07 1.61
CA VAL A 167 11.05 -20.99 1.36
C VAL A 167 11.68 -19.94 2.27
N SER A 168 12.78 -20.31 2.93
CA SER A 168 13.63 -19.35 3.65
C SER A 168 14.98 -19.23 2.93
N ILE A 169 15.47 -17.99 2.83
CA ILE A 169 16.80 -17.67 2.30
C ILE A 169 17.63 -17.21 3.50
N VAL A 170 18.68 -17.95 3.84
CA VAL A 170 19.59 -17.60 4.95
C VAL A 170 18.81 -17.40 6.27
N GLY A 171 17.83 -18.26 6.55
CA GLY A 171 17.00 -18.21 7.76
C GLY A 171 15.93 -17.10 7.78
N VAL A 172 15.82 -16.27 6.72
CA VAL A 172 14.77 -15.26 6.57
C VAL A 172 13.70 -15.76 5.59
N PRO A 173 12.41 -15.73 5.95
CA PRO A 173 11.33 -16.09 5.03
C PRO A 173 11.35 -15.24 3.76
N LEU A 174 11.23 -15.90 2.59
CA LEU A 174 11.21 -15.26 1.28
C LEU A 174 10.26 -14.05 1.21
N PRO A 175 9.03 -14.08 1.76
CA PRO A 175 8.12 -12.94 1.64
C PRO A 175 8.67 -11.66 2.29
N LEU A 176 9.47 -11.76 3.36
CA LEU A 176 10.14 -10.61 3.98
C LEU A 176 11.28 -10.07 3.12
N VAL A 177 12.03 -10.96 2.48
CA VAL A 177 13.08 -10.57 1.52
C VAL A 177 12.48 -9.79 0.36
N VAL A 178 11.32 -10.22 -0.15
CA VAL A 178 10.59 -9.52 -1.22
C VAL A 178 10.12 -8.14 -0.77
N VAL A 179 9.56 -8.01 0.44
CA VAL A 179 9.19 -6.69 1.00
C VAL A 179 10.41 -5.79 1.10
N ALA A 180 11.52 -6.28 1.66
CA ALA A 180 12.75 -5.51 1.81
C ALA A 180 13.32 -5.06 0.46
N LEU A 181 13.30 -5.95 -0.54
CA LEU A 181 13.74 -5.66 -1.91
C LEU A 181 12.86 -4.58 -2.55
N LEU A 182 11.53 -4.75 -2.53
CA LEU A 182 10.61 -3.79 -3.14
C LEU A 182 10.63 -2.45 -2.42
N ALA A 183 10.59 -2.44 -1.09
CA ALA A 183 10.73 -1.21 -0.31
C ALA A 183 12.07 -0.51 -0.54
N GLY A 184 13.16 -1.28 -0.67
CA GLY A 184 14.48 -0.76 -1.00
C GLY A 184 14.52 -0.13 -2.39
N VAL A 185 14.08 -0.83 -3.42
CA VAL A 185 14.06 -0.34 -4.80
C VAL A 185 13.13 0.88 -4.94
N TYR A 186 11.87 0.75 -4.52
CA TYR A 186 10.88 1.82 -4.64
C TYR A 186 11.25 3.02 -3.77
N GLY A 187 11.82 2.77 -2.59
CA GLY A 187 12.28 3.80 -1.66
C GLY A 187 13.50 4.55 -2.17
N LEU A 188 14.51 3.86 -2.71
CA LEU A 188 15.70 4.51 -3.27
C LEU A 188 15.36 5.34 -4.50
N VAL A 189 14.51 4.80 -5.39
CA VAL A 189 14.03 5.52 -6.57
C VAL A 189 13.27 6.79 -6.16
N LEU A 190 12.37 6.69 -5.18
CA LEU A 190 11.56 7.83 -4.73
C LEU A 190 12.37 8.87 -3.95
N ALA A 191 13.28 8.43 -3.06
CA ALA A 191 14.01 9.31 -2.16
C ALA A 191 15.28 9.93 -2.76
N ARG A 192 16.00 9.18 -3.62
CA ARG A 192 17.30 9.60 -4.17
C ARG A 192 17.32 9.69 -5.69
N GLY A 193 16.46 8.93 -6.37
CA GLY A 193 16.40 8.87 -7.83
C GLY A 193 15.96 10.18 -8.49
N ARG A 194 16.39 10.38 -9.75
CA ARG A 194 15.90 11.46 -10.61
C ARG A 194 14.40 11.32 -10.87
N SER A 195 13.96 10.11 -11.21
CA SER A 195 12.54 9.79 -11.40
C SER A 195 11.71 10.09 -10.16
N GLY A 196 12.21 9.82 -8.95
CA GLY A 196 11.52 10.19 -7.70
C GLY A 196 11.25 11.68 -7.56
N ARG A 197 12.23 12.54 -7.89
CA ARG A 197 12.05 14.00 -7.89
C ARG A 197 11.02 14.45 -8.92
N GLU A 198 11.04 13.85 -10.11
CA GLU A 198 10.08 14.12 -11.17
C GLU A 198 8.66 13.70 -10.75
N ILE A 199 8.49 12.50 -10.19
CA ILE A 199 7.21 11.99 -9.65
C ILE A 199 6.64 12.96 -8.61
N LEU A 200 7.45 13.34 -7.62
CA LEU A 200 7.00 14.25 -6.55
C LEU A 200 6.69 15.65 -7.09
N ALA A 201 7.44 16.15 -8.07
CA ALA A 201 7.15 17.43 -8.71
C ALA A 201 5.80 17.39 -9.44
N VAL A 202 5.55 16.34 -10.22
CA VAL A 202 4.27 16.12 -10.91
C VAL A 202 3.12 16.01 -9.91
N GLY A 203 3.29 15.29 -8.80
CA GLY A 203 2.25 15.12 -7.79
C GLY A 203 1.94 16.39 -6.99
N THR A 204 2.94 17.24 -6.74
CA THR A 204 2.70 18.50 -6.01
C THR A 204 2.05 19.57 -6.87
N GLN A 205 2.54 19.77 -8.09
CA GLN A 205 2.04 20.83 -8.97
C GLN A 205 2.17 20.40 -10.44
N PRO A 206 1.21 19.63 -10.98
CA PRO A 206 1.34 19.01 -12.31
C PRO A 206 1.43 20.04 -13.44
N GLN A 207 0.77 21.19 -13.29
CA GLN A 207 0.83 22.28 -14.27
C GLN A 207 2.23 22.91 -14.34
N LEU A 208 2.86 23.20 -13.20
CA LEU A 208 4.23 23.76 -13.19
C LEU A 208 5.25 22.74 -13.70
N ALA A 209 5.09 21.46 -13.36
CA ALA A 209 5.91 20.39 -13.89
C ALA A 209 5.84 20.32 -15.43
N TYR A 210 4.63 20.45 -15.99
CA TYR A 210 4.41 20.49 -17.44
C TYR A 210 5.09 21.70 -18.10
N TYR A 211 4.90 22.91 -17.56
CA TYR A 211 5.55 24.12 -18.08
C TYR A 211 7.08 24.10 -17.91
N SER A 212 7.59 23.31 -16.97
CA SER A 212 9.03 23.07 -16.77
C SER A 212 9.60 22.00 -17.71
N GLY A 213 8.80 21.49 -18.67
CA GLY A 213 9.24 20.52 -19.68
C GLY A 213 9.23 19.06 -19.23
N LEU A 214 8.68 18.73 -18.06
CA LEU A 214 8.59 17.33 -17.62
C LEU A 214 7.50 16.58 -18.40
N PRO A 215 7.75 15.33 -18.83
CA PRO A 215 6.76 14.52 -19.52
C PRO A 215 5.76 13.92 -18.51
N THR A 216 4.93 14.78 -17.91
CA THR A 216 3.96 14.45 -16.84
C THR A 216 3.16 13.19 -17.13
N ARG A 217 2.71 13.03 -18.39
CA ARG A 217 1.94 11.86 -18.86
C ARG A 217 2.73 10.56 -18.79
N ARG A 218 3.98 10.56 -19.27
CA ARG A 218 4.84 9.37 -19.23
C ARG A 218 5.19 9.01 -17.78
N ILE A 219 5.44 10.02 -16.95
CA ILE A 219 5.73 9.82 -15.52
C ILE A 219 4.52 9.18 -14.82
N ALA A 220 3.31 9.69 -15.03
CA ALA A 220 2.09 9.09 -14.49
C ALA A 220 1.92 7.64 -14.98
N ALA A 221 2.03 7.39 -16.29
CA ALA A 221 1.92 6.03 -16.86
C ALA A 221 2.89 5.04 -16.20
N LEU A 222 4.17 5.39 -16.10
CA LEU A 222 5.19 4.52 -15.49
C LEU A 222 4.91 4.25 -14.01
N VAL A 223 4.36 5.23 -13.28
CA VAL A 223 3.98 5.08 -11.88
C VAL A 223 2.84 4.07 -11.71
N PHE A 224 1.78 4.15 -12.53
CA PHE A 224 0.66 3.18 -12.44
C PHE A 224 1.07 1.76 -12.86
N ILE A 225 1.95 1.64 -13.86
CA ILE A 225 2.54 0.34 -14.22
C ILE A 225 3.40 -0.20 -13.07
N GLY A 226 4.23 0.65 -12.45
CA GLY A 226 5.05 0.27 -11.29
C GLY A 226 4.21 -0.11 -10.06
N SER A 227 3.09 0.58 -9.83
CA SER A 227 2.11 0.23 -8.78
C SER A 227 1.53 -1.17 -9.02
N ALA A 228 1.05 -1.45 -10.25
CA ALA A 228 0.51 -2.74 -10.62
C ALA A 228 1.55 -3.87 -10.54
N LEU A 229 2.81 -3.61 -10.92
CA LEU A 229 3.91 -4.58 -10.79
C LEU A 229 4.11 -5.01 -9.33
N ALA A 230 4.18 -4.06 -8.39
CA ALA A 230 4.31 -4.37 -6.97
C ALA A 230 3.11 -5.21 -6.48
N CYS A 231 1.90 -4.83 -6.85
CA CYS A 231 0.67 -5.56 -6.48
C CYS A 231 0.62 -6.97 -7.10
N SER A 232 1.19 -7.15 -8.29
CA SER A 232 1.29 -8.46 -8.93
C SER A 232 2.15 -9.43 -8.13
N VAL A 233 3.26 -8.94 -7.57
CA VAL A 233 4.12 -9.72 -6.67
C VAL A 233 3.36 -10.11 -5.40
N ALA A 234 2.55 -9.20 -4.83
CA ALA A 234 1.70 -9.53 -3.69
C ALA A 234 0.67 -10.63 -4.02
N GLY A 235 0.10 -10.62 -5.23
CA GLY A 235 -0.88 -11.64 -5.67
C GLY A 235 -0.27 -13.04 -5.77
N ILE A 236 0.95 -13.14 -6.32
CA ILE A 236 1.69 -14.41 -6.36
C ILE A 236 1.94 -14.95 -4.95
N LEU A 237 2.37 -14.08 -4.02
CA LEU A 237 2.60 -14.47 -2.63
C LEU A 237 1.31 -14.86 -1.91
N LEU A 238 0.22 -14.12 -2.12
CA LEU A 238 -1.07 -14.42 -1.52
C LEU A 238 -1.59 -15.79 -1.97
N SER A 239 -1.62 -16.04 -3.29
CA SER A 239 -2.08 -17.32 -3.84
C SER A 239 -1.21 -18.49 -3.40
N SER A 240 0.11 -18.30 -3.28
CA SER A 240 1.02 -19.29 -2.69
C SER A 240 0.83 -19.52 -1.19
N THR A 241 0.28 -18.55 -0.46
CA THR A 241 0.05 -18.66 0.99
C THR A 241 -1.25 -19.38 1.28
N VAL A 242 -2.29 -19.09 0.51
CA VAL A 242 -3.65 -19.65 0.69
C VAL A 242 -3.83 -20.95 -0.13
N ASN A 243 -2.89 -21.29 -1.01
CA ASN A 243 -2.98 -22.41 -1.98
C ASN A 243 -4.21 -22.32 -2.90
N ALA A 244 -4.71 -21.12 -3.13
CA ALA A 244 -5.87 -20.84 -3.95
C ALA A 244 -5.84 -19.40 -4.44
N TYR A 245 -6.54 -19.16 -5.53
CA TYR A 245 -7.01 -17.84 -5.88
C TYR A 245 -8.41 -17.65 -5.30
N VAL A 246 -8.59 -16.57 -4.53
CA VAL A 246 -9.89 -16.16 -3.99
C VAL A 246 -10.26 -14.82 -4.65
N PRO A 247 -11.35 -14.76 -5.44
CA PRO A 247 -11.77 -13.53 -6.08
C PRO A 247 -12.00 -12.38 -5.09
N MET A 248 -11.70 -11.14 -5.51
CA MET A 248 -11.87 -9.92 -4.71
C MET A 248 -10.94 -9.81 -3.49
N SER A 249 -9.97 -10.70 -3.33
CA SER A 249 -9.04 -10.70 -2.19
C SER A 249 -8.21 -9.41 -2.10
N GLY A 250 -7.90 -8.79 -3.25
CA GLY A 250 -7.17 -7.53 -3.34
C GLY A 250 -7.87 -6.36 -2.65
N ASN A 251 -9.21 -6.36 -2.56
CA ASN A 251 -9.97 -5.26 -1.95
C ASN A 251 -9.70 -5.12 -0.45
N ALA A 252 -9.39 -6.22 0.24
CA ALA A 252 -9.04 -6.20 1.66
C ALA A 252 -7.74 -5.40 1.91
N TYR A 253 -6.84 -5.37 0.93
CA TYR A 253 -5.58 -4.63 1.01
C TYR A 253 -5.69 -3.19 0.49
N LEU A 254 -6.58 -2.93 -0.48
CA LEU A 254 -6.76 -1.61 -1.09
C LEU A 254 -6.96 -0.48 -0.07
N ILE A 255 -8.01 -0.57 0.75
CA ILE A 255 -8.38 0.51 1.69
C ILE A 255 -7.30 0.68 2.77
N ASN A 256 -6.77 -0.44 3.28
CA ASN A 256 -5.71 -0.44 4.28
C ASN A 256 -4.40 0.13 3.72
N ALA A 257 -4.08 -0.11 2.45
CA ALA A 257 -2.89 0.42 1.78
C ALA A 257 -2.99 1.94 1.61
N ILE A 258 -4.15 2.44 1.17
CA ILE A 258 -4.43 3.89 1.11
C ILE A 258 -4.25 4.50 2.51
N GLY A 259 -4.90 3.92 3.52
CA GLY A 259 -4.78 4.36 4.92
C GLY A 259 -3.32 4.40 5.39
N ALA A 260 -2.56 3.33 5.19
CA ALA A 260 -1.16 3.23 5.59
C ALA A 260 -0.29 4.31 4.91
N VAL A 261 -0.48 4.57 3.62
CA VAL A 261 0.27 5.60 2.89
C VAL A 261 -0.04 6.98 3.45
N PHE A 262 -1.32 7.30 3.65
CA PHE A 262 -1.73 8.60 4.21
C PHE A 262 -1.23 8.80 5.64
N ILE A 263 -1.33 7.77 6.49
CA ILE A 263 -0.75 7.76 7.83
C ILE A 263 0.76 8.01 7.74
N GLY A 264 1.44 7.32 6.82
CA GLY A 264 2.88 7.43 6.60
C GLY A 264 3.36 8.81 6.14
N THR A 265 2.50 9.63 5.51
CA THR A 265 2.87 10.99 5.11
C THR A 265 3.24 11.89 6.29
N THR A 266 2.75 11.58 7.50
CA THR A 266 3.08 12.34 8.72
C THR A 266 4.52 12.20 9.16
N LEU A 267 5.20 11.13 8.75
CA LEU A 267 6.63 10.94 9.01
C LEU A 267 7.50 11.90 8.18
N SER A 268 6.97 12.38 7.05
CA SER A 268 7.67 13.36 6.22
C SER A 268 7.39 14.77 6.75
N ARG A 269 8.46 15.54 7.01
CA ARG A 269 8.37 16.97 7.36
C ARG A 269 7.57 17.80 6.35
N GLN A 270 7.61 17.40 5.08
CA GLN A 270 6.92 18.07 3.99
C GLN A 270 5.51 17.50 3.71
N GLY A 271 5.04 16.55 4.52
CA GLY A 271 3.76 15.85 4.31
C GLY A 271 3.71 15.03 3.02
N ARG A 272 4.88 14.59 2.50
CA ARG A 272 4.99 13.86 1.24
C ARG A 272 4.93 12.34 1.46
N PRO A 273 4.38 11.59 0.50
CA PRO A 273 4.45 10.13 0.52
C PRO A 273 5.89 9.65 0.60
N ASN A 274 6.14 8.70 1.49
CA ASN A 274 7.45 8.13 1.73
C ASN A 274 7.31 6.66 2.13
N ILE A 275 8.25 5.82 1.68
CA ILE A 275 8.14 4.37 1.87
C ILE A 275 8.31 3.97 3.34
N VAL A 276 9.24 4.60 4.07
CA VAL A 276 9.49 4.29 5.49
C VAL A 276 8.25 4.55 6.35
N GLY A 277 7.61 5.72 6.18
CA GLY A 277 6.37 6.06 6.86
C GLY A 277 5.22 5.15 6.45
N THR A 278 5.16 4.75 5.19
CA THR A 278 4.15 3.80 4.71
C THR A 278 4.31 2.44 5.40
N LEU A 279 5.53 1.91 5.51
CA LEU A 279 5.78 0.65 6.23
C LEU A 279 5.41 0.76 7.72
N LEU A 280 5.69 1.89 8.36
CA LEU A 280 5.23 2.15 9.74
C LEU A 280 3.70 2.23 9.83
N GLY A 281 3.04 2.84 8.84
CA GLY A 281 1.57 2.85 8.75
C GLY A 281 0.98 1.46 8.56
N VAL A 282 1.62 0.61 7.76
CA VAL A 282 1.23 -0.80 7.59
C VAL A 282 1.40 -1.57 8.91
N LEU A 283 2.52 -1.38 9.60
CA LEU A 283 2.77 -2.00 10.90
C LEU A 283 1.72 -1.54 11.91
N PHE A 284 1.37 -0.26 11.93
CA PHE A 284 0.34 0.29 12.78
C PHE A 284 -1.03 -0.38 12.57
N ILE A 285 -1.50 -0.47 11.32
CA ILE A 285 -2.78 -1.12 10.98
C ILE A 285 -2.77 -2.60 11.40
N ASN A 286 -1.66 -3.31 11.16
CA ASN A 286 -1.53 -4.73 11.51
C ASN A 286 -1.52 -4.99 13.01
N VAL A 287 -0.85 -4.12 13.78
CA VAL A 287 -0.84 -4.22 15.25
C VAL A 287 -2.26 -4.03 15.81
N ILE A 288 -3.02 -3.07 15.29
CA ILE A 288 -4.43 -2.91 15.68
C ILE A 288 -5.25 -4.15 15.33
N ALA A 289 -5.13 -4.61 14.08
CA ALA A 289 -5.88 -5.76 13.58
C ALA A 289 -5.67 -7.00 14.46
N ASN A 290 -4.40 -7.35 14.68
CA ASN A 290 -4.02 -8.51 15.47
C ASN A 290 -4.35 -8.33 16.96
N GLY A 291 -4.11 -7.14 17.51
CA GLY A 291 -4.41 -6.84 18.91
C GLY A 291 -5.91 -6.91 19.24
N LEU A 292 -6.77 -6.33 18.39
CA LEU A 292 -8.23 -6.41 18.57
C LEU A 292 -8.73 -7.86 18.48
N LEU A 293 -8.17 -8.64 17.55
CA LEU A 293 -8.51 -10.06 17.40
C LEU A 293 -8.18 -10.85 18.67
N LEU A 294 -7.01 -10.64 19.28
CA LEU A 294 -6.61 -11.35 20.50
C LEU A 294 -7.44 -10.98 21.75
N ILE A 295 -7.96 -9.75 21.81
CA ILE A 295 -8.88 -9.33 22.89
C ILE A 295 -10.30 -9.89 22.64
N GLY A 296 -10.54 -10.56 21.51
CA GLY A 296 -11.84 -11.14 21.15
C GLY A 296 -12.83 -10.11 20.62
N TRP A 297 -12.36 -8.91 20.23
CA TRP A 297 -13.22 -7.92 19.60
C TRP A 297 -13.52 -8.31 18.16
N ASN A 298 -14.70 -7.92 17.70
CA ASN A 298 -15.10 -8.19 16.32
C ASN A 298 -14.17 -7.46 15.34
N PHE A 299 -13.66 -8.18 14.34
CA PHE A 299 -12.81 -7.67 13.27
C PHE A 299 -13.38 -6.42 12.55
N TYR A 300 -14.70 -6.26 12.48
CA TYR A 300 -15.31 -5.07 11.88
C TYR A 300 -14.91 -3.76 12.59
N TRP A 301 -14.58 -3.80 13.88
CA TRP A 301 -14.07 -2.63 14.61
C TRP A 301 -12.71 -2.15 14.12
N GLN A 302 -11.93 -3.01 13.44
CA GLN A 302 -10.67 -2.61 12.84
C GLN A 302 -10.87 -1.50 11.79
N GLN A 303 -11.91 -1.58 10.97
CA GLN A 303 -12.17 -0.56 9.94
C GLN A 303 -12.56 0.77 10.57
N VAL A 304 -13.37 0.74 11.64
CA VAL A 304 -13.73 1.93 12.42
C VAL A 304 -12.48 2.55 13.04
N ALA A 305 -11.62 1.75 13.68
CA ALA A 305 -10.37 2.22 14.27
C ALA A 305 -9.43 2.81 13.22
N THR A 306 -9.31 2.16 12.06
CA THR A 306 -8.48 2.64 10.93
C THR A 306 -9.01 3.96 10.39
N GLY A 307 -10.32 4.08 10.18
CA GLY A 307 -10.95 5.32 9.72
C GLY A 307 -10.83 6.46 10.72
N ALA A 308 -11.13 6.21 12.00
CA ALA A 308 -10.98 7.18 13.08
C ALA A 308 -9.53 7.67 13.18
N LEU A 309 -8.56 6.77 13.07
CA LEU A 309 -7.16 7.14 13.08
C LEU A 309 -6.77 8.02 11.89
N ILE A 310 -7.20 7.66 10.67
CA ILE A 310 -6.98 8.50 9.50
C ILE A 310 -7.54 9.90 9.74
N PHE A 311 -8.73 10.03 10.31
CA PHE A 311 -9.29 11.34 10.68
C PHE A 311 -8.43 12.08 11.70
N VAL A 312 -8.01 11.44 12.78
CA VAL A 312 -7.16 12.07 13.81
C VAL A 312 -5.83 12.53 13.22
N VAL A 313 -5.19 11.66 12.44
CA VAL A 313 -3.90 11.91 11.80
C VAL A 313 -4.00 13.04 10.77
N LEU A 314 -5.04 13.03 9.93
CA LEU A 314 -5.28 14.08 8.96
C LEU A 314 -5.65 15.39 9.66
N ALA A 315 -6.55 15.38 10.64
CA ALA A 315 -6.92 16.58 11.40
C ALA A 315 -5.69 17.22 12.05
N PHE A 316 -4.81 16.42 12.67
CA PHE A 316 -3.55 16.89 13.23
C PHE A 316 -2.59 17.42 12.16
N SER A 317 -2.48 16.72 11.02
CA SER A 317 -1.64 17.12 9.89
C SER A 317 -2.12 18.41 9.19
N PHE A 318 -3.44 18.61 9.09
CA PHE A 318 -4.04 19.82 8.54
C PHE A 318 -3.94 20.99 9.50
N ALA A 319 -4.26 20.77 10.79
CA ALA A 319 -4.13 21.79 11.82
C ALA A 319 -2.69 22.31 11.92
N SER A 320 -1.71 21.41 11.97
CA SER A 320 -0.28 21.79 11.99
C SER A 320 0.15 22.56 10.73
N ARG A 321 -0.34 22.18 9.54
CA ARG A 321 -0.07 22.93 8.29
C ARG A 321 -0.72 24.31 8.26
N HIS A 322 -1.95 24.44 8.74
CA HIS A 322 -2.63 25.73 8.78
C HIS A 322 -1.92 26.72 9.73
N LEU A 323 -1.44 26.22 10.87
CA LEU A 323 -0.66 27.00 11.83
C LEU A 323 0.67 27.48 11.23
N LEU A 324 1.36 26.64 10.45
CA LEU A 324 2.61 27.00 9.79
C LEU A 324 2.42 28.00 8.64
N ARG A 325 1.33 27.88 7.88
CA ARG A 325 0.98 28.81 6.78
C ARG A 325 0.60 30.20 7.28
N ASN A 326 -0.09 30.30 8.41
CA ASN A 326 -0.49 31.59 8.98
C ASN A 326 0.65 32.30 9.71
N ALA A 327 1.78 31.61 9.94
CA ALA A 327 2.96 32.14 10.62
C ALA A 327 4.05 32.64 9.66
N ALA A 328 3.90 32.42 8.35
CA ALA A 328 4.81 32.83 7.28
C ALA A 328 4.21 33.99 6.47
#